data_AF-A0A1G8KNW0-F1
#
_entry.id   AF-A0A1G8KNW0-F1
#
_cell.length_a   1.000
_cell.length_b   1.000
_cell.length_c   1.000
_cell.angle_alpha   90.00
_cell.angle_beta   90.00
_cell.angle_gamma   90.00
#
_symmetry.space_group_name_H-M   'P 1'
#
loop_
_entity.id
_entity.type
_entity.pdbx_description
1 polymer ?
#
loop_
_entity_poly.entity_id
_entity_poly.type
_entity_poly.pdbx_seq_one_letter_code
_entity_poly.pdbx_strand_id
1 'polypeptide(L)'
;MTFVYSVDFHEDFAQGYGKFSGPSKEHGSTRRSQFQCVGWILSCVDRVIEYSRDASIEIFANGYGIDGLIEVGKLPNEVAYALPWANSWEARFNLVWPALDEKQKQIALKMNYSKHENFWPYFDEVTKDADTKSIFDRYREELCKPRECKVERERTYYAMIKPDKDISLVRNLGTARHNKDFYHCFGELDNSIAS
;
A
#
# COMPACT_ATOMS: atom_id res chain seq x y z
N MET A 1 6.38 2.76 13.02
CA MET A 1 7.16 3.68 12.18
C MET A 1 6.38 3.86 10.88
N THR A 2 6.73 4.80 10.01
CA THR A 2 5.86 5.30 8.93
C THR A 2 6.44 4.87 7.58
N PHE A 3 5.58 4.51 6.63
CA PHE A 3 5.98 4.48 5.22
C PHE A 3 6.16 5.92 4.76
N VAL A 4 7.35 6.27 4.29
CA VAL A 4 7.63 7.60 3.72
C VAL A 4 7.87 7.41 2.24
N TYR A 5 7.17 8.22 1.44
CA TYR A 5 7.38 8.35 0.01
C TYR A 5 7.63 9.82 -0.29
N SER A 6 8.79 10.10 -0.88
CA SER A 6 9.21 11.44 -1.30
C SER A 6 9.30 11.45 -2.82
N VAL A 7 8.91 12.56 -3.44
CA VAL A 7 9.07 12.77 -4.88
C VAL A 7 9.94 14.00 -5.08
N ASP A 8 11.03 13.81 -5.80
CA ASP A 8 11.92 14.87 -6.24
C ASP A 8 11.55 15.26 -7.66
N PHE A 9 11.23 16.54 -7.87
CA PHE A 9 10.91 17.11 -9.17
C PHE A 9 12.12 17.83 -9.74
N HIS A 10 12.50 17.47 -10.96
CA HIS A 10 13.47 18.15 -11.80
C HIS A 10 12.77 18.85 -12.97
N GLU A 11 13.49 19.71 -13.69
CA GLU A 11 12.93 20.47 -14.83
C GLU A 11 12.34 19.55 -15.91
N ASP A 12 12.93 18.36 -16.09
CA ASP A 12 12.58 17.42 -17.18
C ASP A 12 11.98 16.08 -16.69
N PHE A 13 12.03 15.78 -15.39
CA PHE A 13 11.55 14.51 -14.85
C PHE A 13 11.18 14.61 -13.37
N ALA A 14 10.46 13.60 -12.86
CA ALA A 14 10.17 13.46 -11.45
C ALA A 14 10.53 12.03 -11.00
N GLN A 15 11.18 11.92 -9.84
CA GLN A 15 11.66 10.65 -9.28
C GLN A 15 11.11 10.43 -7.87
N GLY A 16 10.57 9.24 -7.62
CA GLY A 16 10.11 8.84 -6.30
C GLY A 16 11.08 7.98 -5.50
N TYR A 17 11.23 8.25 -4.21
CA TYR A 17 11.97 7.44 -3.23
C TYR A 17 11.05 7.02 -2.09
N GLY A 18 11.19 5.78 -1.62
CA GLY A 18 10.40 5.26 -0.51
C GLY A 18 11.25 4.63 0.58
N LYS A 19 10.74 4.56 1.80
CA LYS A 19 11.33 3.71 2.85
C LYS A 19 10.27 3.18 3.80
N PHE A 20 10.30 1.87 4.04
CA PHE A 20 9.61 1.25 5.15
C PHE A 20 10.54 1.22 6.36
N SER A 21 10.13 1.90 7.42
CA SER A 21 10.93 2.05 8.63
C SER A 21 10.49 1.11 9.76
N GLY A 22 9.44 0.32 9.52
CA GLY A 22 8.85 -0.64 10.44
C GLY A 22 7.36 -0.84 10.14
N PRO A 23 6.66 -1.68 10.92
CA PRO A 23 5.23 -1.89 10.74
C PRO A 23 4.44 -0.60 11.00
N SER A 24 3.21 -0.55 10.46
CA SER A 24 2.28 0.57 10.66
C SER A 24 2.13 0.92 12.15
N LYS A 25 2.07 2.23 12.44
CA LYS A 25 1.72 2.74 13.77
C LYS A 25 0.21 2.65 14.02
N GLU A 26 -0.57 2.86 12.97
CA GLU A 26 -2.04 2.95 13.01
C GLU A 26 -2.71 1.58 13.06
N HIS A 27 -2.17 0.62 12.32
CA HIS A 27 -2.73 -0.73 12.24
C HIS A 27 -2.00 -1.66 13.20
N GLY A 28 -2.64 -1.99 14.32
CA GLY A 28 -2.06 -2.89 15.32
C GLY A 28 -1.79 -4.30 14.76
N SER A 29 -2.57 -4.70 13.76
CA SER A 29 -2.46 -5.98 13.06
C SER A 29 -1.07 -6.21 12.45
N THR A 30 -0.46 -5.18 11.86
CA THR A 30 0.84 -5.30 11.18
C THR A 30 2.00 -5.54 12.15
N ARG A 31 1.86 -5.16 13.42
CA ARG A 31 2.86 -5.43 14.46
C ARG A 31 2.76 -6.85 15.02
N ARG A 32 1.55 -7.42 14.98
CA ARG A 32 1.24 -8.72 15.58
C ARG A 32 1.47 -9.86 14.60
N SER A 33 1.23 -9.63 13.31
CA SER A 33 1.29 -10.65 12.27
C SER A 33 2.18 -10.21 11.12
N GLN A 34 3.17 -11.05 10.82
CA GLN A 34 4.00 -10.90 9.64
C GLN A 34 3.17 -10.89 8.36
N PHE A 35 2.14 -11.76 8.28
CA PHE A 35 1.23 -11.81 7.14
C PHE A 35 0.58 -10.46 6.88
N GLN A 36 -0.01 -9.83 7.92
CA GLN A 36 -0.63 -8.51 7.81
C GLN A 36 0.38 -7.40 7.50
N CYS A 37 1.60 -7.49 8.05
CA CYS A 37 2.68 -6.56 7.74
C CYS A 37 3.02 -6.57 6.25
N VAL A 38 3.19 -7.75 5.67
CA VAL A 38 3.47 -7.93 4.23
C VAL A 38 2.31 -7.41 3.38
N GLY A 39 1.06 -7.74 3.72
CA GLY A 39 -0.12 -7.23 3.01
C GLY A 39 -0.18 -5.69 3.03
N TRP A 40 0.14 -5.08 4.17
CA TRP A 40 0.19 -3.62 4.31
C TRP A 40 1.28 -2.99 3.44
N ILE A 41 2.49 -3.58 3.41
CA ILE A 41 3.59 -3.12 2.55
C ILE A 41 3.16 -3.16 1.08
N LEU A 42 2.58 -4.28 0.63
CA LEU A 42 2.09 -4.45 -0.74
C LEU A 42 1.01 -3.42 -1.08
N SER A 43 0.07 -3.17 -0.16
CA SER A 43 -0.97 -2.15 -0.36
C SER A 43 -0.40 -0.74 -0.48
N CYS A 44 0.66 -0.40 0.26
CA CYS A 44 1.35 0.88 0.13
C CYS A 44 2.06 1.00 -1.22
N VAL A 45 2.76 -0.05 -1.65
CA VAL A 45 3.45 -0.10 -2.94
C VAL A 45 2.46 0.03 -4.09
N ASP A 46 1.35 -0.71 -4.07
CA ASP A 46 0.31 -0.64 -5.11
C ASP A 46 -0.26 0.78 -5.24
N ARG A 47 -0.58 1.43 -4.12
CA ARG A 47 -1.07 2.81 -4.10
C ARG A 47 -0.07 3.79 -4.69
N VAL A 48 1.21 3.63 -4.37
CA VAL A 48 2.25 4.50 -4.90
C VAL A 48 2.42 4.30 -6.41
N ILE A 49 2.40 3.06 -6.88
CA ILE A 49 2.40 2.75 -8.33
C ILE A 49 1.20 3.39 -9.02
N GLU A 50 0.01 3.31 -8.43
CA GLU A 50 -1.21 3.92 -8.95
C GLU A 50 -1.07 5.45 -9.05
N TYR A 51 -0.69 6.12 -7.95
CA TYR A 51 -0.51 7.58 -7.93
C TYR A 51 0.52 8.07 -8.94
N SER A 52 1.63 7.37 -9.11
CA SER A 52 2.65 7.83 -10.06
C SER A 52 2.29 7.57 -11.50
N ARG A 53 1.47 6.54 -11.81
CA ARG A 53 0.89 6.39 -13.14
C ARG A 53 0.01 7.58 -13.47
N ASP A 54 -0.85 7.98 -12.53
CA ASP A 54 -1.74 9.13 -12.70
C ASP A 54 -0.95 10.45 -12.87
N ALA A 55 0.17 10.58 -12.13
CA ALA A 55 1.01 11.77 -12.15
C ALA A 55 2.14 11.76 -13.19
N SER A 56 2.28 10.69 -14.00
CA SER A 56 3.40 10.50 -14.93
C SER A 56 4.79 10.62 -14.28
N ILE A 57 4.92 10.15 -13.04
CA ILE A 57 6.17 10.16 -12.26
C ILE A 57 6.87 8.80 -12.44
N GLU A 58 8.18 8.82 -12.69
CA GLU A 58 8.97 7.59 -12.72
C GLU A 58 9.29 7.16 -11.27
N ILE A 59 8.91 5.94 -10.90
CA ILE A 59 9.27 5.38 -9.60
C ILE A 59 10.19 4.19 -9.76
N PHE A 60 11.26 4.19 -8.97
CA PHE A 60 12.01 2.98 -8.65
C PHE A 60 11.27 2.16 -7.58
N ALA A 61 10.01 1.80 -7.85
CA ALA A 61 9.12 1.07 -6.93
C ALA A 61 9.72 -0.25 -6.43
N ASN A 62 10.54 -0.88 -7.27
CA ASN A 62 11.15 -2.17 -6.97
C ASN A 62 12.15 -2.08 -5.81
N GLY A 63 12.90 -0.98 -5.66
CA GLY A 63 13.93 -0.89 -4.62
C GLY A 63 13.34 -0.89 -3.20
N TYR A 64 12.60 0.16 -2.86
CA TYR A 64 12.10 0.33 -1.50
C TYR A 64 10.99 -0.68 -1.13
N GLY A 65 10.23 -1.16 -2.11
CA GLY A 65 9.23 -2.20 -1.88
C GLY A 65 9.90 -3.51 -1.46
N ILE A 66 10.96 -3.91 -2.16
CA ILE A 66 11.73 -5.12 -1.85
C ILE A 66 12.43 -4.98 -0.50
N ASP A 67 13.10 -3.85 -0.25
CA ASP A 67 13.75 -3.59 1.04
C ASP A 67 12.74 -3.66 2.19
N GLY A 68 11.55 -3.08 2.01
CA GLY A 68 10.46 -3.17 2.99
C GLY A 68 10.00 -4.61 3.23
N LEU A 69 9.84 -5.41 2.17
CA LEU A 69 9.45 -6.82 2.27
C LEU A 69 10.51 -7.66 3.02
N ILE A 70 11.79 -7.38 2.82
CA ILE A 70 12.90 -8.06 3.49
C ILE A 70 13.02 -7.60 4.94
N GLU A 71 13.22 -6.30 5.18
CA GLU A 71 13.57 -5.77 6.49
C GLU A 71 12.38 -5.71 7.45
N VAL A 72 11.22 -5.26 6.94
CA VAL A 72 10.02 -5.03 7.76
C VAL A 72 9.04 -6.20 7.64
N GLY A 73 8.85 -6.71 6.43
CA GLY A 73 8.06 -7.90 6.15
C GLY A 73 8.74 -9.20 6.58
N LYS A 74 10.06 -9.18 6.84
CA LYS A 74 10.86 -10.34 7.27
C LYS A 74 10.76 -11.53 6.34
N LEU A 75 10.54 -11.28 5.05
CA LEU A 75 10.46 -12.32 4.05
C LEU A 75 11.85 -12.77 3.61
N PRO A 76 12.00 -14.05 3.21
CA PRO A 76 13.18 -14.49 2.47
C PRO A 76 13.38 -13.66 1.20
N ASN A 77 14.63 -13.43 0.83
CA ASN A 77 14.98 -12.62 -0.35
C ASN A 77 14.25 -13.13 -1.60
N GLU A 78 14.27 -14.43 -1.86
CA GLU A 78 13.64 -15.03 -3.03
C GLU A 78 12.14 -14.71 -3.15
N VAL A 79 11.44 -14.63 -2.01
CA VAL A 79 10.01 -14.28 -1.98
C VAL A 79 9.82 -12.78 -2.18
N ALA A 80 10.65 -11.97 -1.53
CA ALA A 80 10.60 -10.52 -1.65
C ALA A 80 10.87 -10.03 -3.08
N TYR A 81 11.85 -10.63 -3.78
CA TYR A 81 12.14 -10.32 -5.18
C TYR A 81 11.05 -10.78 -6.15
N ALA A 82 10.32 -11.86 -5.84
CA ALA A 82 9.25 -12.37 -6.69
C ALA A 82 7.94 -11.60 -6.55
N LEU A 83 7.66 -11.04 -5.36
CA LEU A 83 6.38 -10.42 -5.03
C LEU A 83 5.96 -9.24 -5.93
N PRO A 84 6.84 -8.29 -6.29
CA PRO A 84 6.49 -7.18 -7.19
C PRO A 84 5.99 -7.64 -8.57
N TRP A 85 6.41 -8.83 -9.02
CA TRP A 85 6.04 -9.40 -10.32
C TRP A 85 4.73 -10.20 -10.27
N ALA A 86 4.16 -10.39 -9.08
CA ALA A 86 2.90 -11.10 -8.91
C ALA A 86 1.70 -10.17 -9.20
N ASN A 87 1.06 -10.41 -10.34
CA ASN A 87 -0.02 -9.57 -10.89
C ASN A 87 -1.40 -9.79 -10.24
N SER A 88 -1.52 -10.66 -9.24
CA SER A 88 -2.78 -10.91 -8.55
C SER A 88 -2.58 -11.15 -7.05
N TRP A 89 -3.61 -10.86 -6.26
CA TRP A 89 -3.62 -11.17 -4.81
C TRP A 89 -3.47 -12.67 -4.55
N GLU A 90 -4.02 -13.53 -5.42
CA GLU A 90 -3.79 -14.98 -5.36
C GLU A 90 -2.30 -15.29 -5.51
N ALA A 91 -1.63 -14.79 -6.56
CA ALA A 91 -0.22 -15.06 -6.78
C ALA A 91 0.66 -14.55 -5.63
N ARG A 92 0.32 -13.38 -5.06
CA ARG A 92 0.99 -12.84 -3.87
C ARG A 92 0.78 -13.71 -2.64
N PHE A 93 -0.44 -14.20 -2.43
CA PHE A 93 -0.74 -15.15 -1.36
C PHE A 93 0.08 -16.45 -1.51
N ASN A 94 0.17 -16.97 -2.73
CA ASN A 94 0.89 -18.21 -3.06
C ASN A 94 2.39 -18.10 -2.79
N LEU A 95 2.95 -16.89 -2.86
CA LEU A 95 4.33 -16.62 -2.50
C LEU A 95 4.51 -16.43 -0.99
N VAL A 96 3.62 -15.66 -0.35
CA VAL A 96 3.77 -15.27 1.07
C VAL A 96 3.39 -16.39 2.01
N TRP A 97 2.24 -17.03 1.81
CA TRP A 97 1.70 -17.99 2.78
C TRP A 97 2.66 -19.15 3.04
N PRO A 98 3.27 -19.81 2.03
CA PRO A 98 4.25 -20.87 2.28
C PRO A 98 5.52 -20.38 2.99
N ALA A 99 5.92 -19.12 2.74
CA ALA A 99 7.13 -18.51 3.30
C ALA A 99 7.02 -18.17 4.80
N LEU A 100 5.80 -18.10 5.34
CA LEU A 100 5.58 -17.89 6.77
C LEU A 100 5.88 -19.17 7.57
N ASP A 101 6.50 -18.99 8.73
CA ASP A 101 6.61 -20.07 9.70
C ASP A 101 5.22 -20.45 10.27
N GLU A 102 5.14 -21.65 10.86
CA GLU A 102 3.88 -22.15 11.40
C GLU A 102 3.32 -21.24 12.50
N LYS A 103 4.19 -20.62 13.30
CA LYS A 103 3.75 -19.70 14.36
C LYS A 103 3.05 -18.47 13.78
N GLN A 104 3.59 -17.87 12.73
CA GLN A 104 3.00 -16.72 12.04
C GLN A 104 1.72 -17.10 11.32
N LYS A 105 1.63 -18.29 10.72
CA LYS A 105 0.38 -18.82 10.18
C LYS A 105 -0.69 -18.93 11.26
N GLN A 106 -0.36 -19.53 12.41
CA GLN A 106 -1.28 -19.65 13.55
C GLN A 106 -1.69 -18.30 14.13
N ILE A 107 -0.77 -17.33 14.19
CA ILE A 107 -1.11 -15.96 14.57
C ILE A 107 -2.10 -15.38 13.57
N ALA A 108 -1.77 -15.43 12.27
CA ALA A 108 -2.60 -14.90 11.21
C ALA A 108 -4.02 -15.47 11.29
N LEU A 109 -4.20 -16.77 11.50
CA LEU A 109 -5.53 -17.40 11.57
C LEU A 109 -6.37 -16.97 12.77
N LYS A 110 -5.74 -16.56 13.87
CA LYS A 110 -6.43 -16.12 15.08
C LYS A 110 -6.75 -14.63 15.09
N MET A 111 -6.33 -13.90 14.06
CA MET A 111 -6.58 -12.46 14.00
C MET A 111 -8.02 -12.16 13.62
N ASN A 112 -8.50 -11.03 14.12
CA ASN A 112 -9.73 -10.42 13.63
C ASN A 112 -9.42 -9.56 12.40
N TYR A 113 -9.87 -10.01 11.24
CA TYR A 113 -9.72 -9.32 9.96
C TYR A 113 -10.92 -8.41 9.67
N SER A 114 -11.30 -7.57 10.63
CA SER A 114 -12.27 -6.51 10.36
C SER A 114 -11.81 -5.66 9.16
N LYS A 115 -12.74 -5.11 8.36
CA LYS A 115 -12.45 -4.43 7.08
C LYS A 115 -11.30 -3.40 7.16
N HIS A 116 -11.14 -2.74 8.30
CA HIS A 116 -10.12 -1.70 8.52
C HIS A 116 -8.70 -2.22 8.79
N GLU A 117 -8.55 -3.49 9.15
CA GLU A 117 -7.25 -4.10 9.48
C GLU A 117 -6.91 -5.29 8.57
N ASN A 118 -7.70 -5.53 7.52
CA ASN A 118 -7.47 -6.60 6.57
C ASN A 118 -6.73 -6.11 5.32
N PHE A 119 -5.43 -6.41 5.24
CA PHE A 119 -4.62 -6.14 4.05
C PHE A 119 -4.57 -7.31 3.06
N TRP A 120 -5.34 -8.37 3.30
CA TRP A 120 -5.48 -9.54 2.43
C TRP A 120 -6.94 -9.71 2.05
N PRO A 121 -7.35 -9.24 0.86
CA PRO A 121 -8.75 -9.28 0.44
C PRO A 121 -9.38 -10.66 0.67
N TYR A 122 -10.57 -10.70 1.25
CA TYR A 122 -11.36 -11.90 1.55
C TYR A 122 -10.76 -12.92 2.53
N PHE A 123 -9.59 -12.63 3.14
CA PHE A 123 -8.97 -13.59 4.06
C PHE A 123 -9.83 -13.86 5.31
N ASP A 124 -10.65 -12.90 5.75
CA ASP A 124 -11.59 -13.10 6.87
C ASP A 124 -12.71 -14.08 6.52
N GLU A 125 -13.16 -14.09 5.26
CA GLU A 125 -14.17 -15.01 4.74
C GLU A 125 -13.61 -16.43 4.58
N VAL A 126 -12.32 -16.53 4.24
CA VAL A 126 -11.61 -17.81 4.15
C VAL A 126 -11.32 -18.42 5.51
N THR A 127 -11.03 -17.61 6.52
CA THR A 127 -10.59 -18.10 7.83
C THR A 127 -11.72 -18.37 8.81
N LYS A 128 -12.93 -17.84 8.56
CA LYS A 128 -14.15 -18.29 9.22
C LYS A 128 -14.37 -19.76 8.85
N ASP A 129 -14.18 -20.64 9.83
CA ASP A 129 -14.46 -22.08 9.76
C ASP A 129 -13.46 -22.95 8.96
N ALA A 130 -12.24 -22.47 8.66
CA ALA A 130 -11.22 -23.29 7.98
C ALA A 130 -10.33 -24.10 8.94
N ASP A 131 -10.24 -25.42 8.70
CA ASP A 131 -9.07 -26.22 9.08
C ASP A 131 -7.89 -25.85 8.15
N THR A 132 -6.66 -25.79 8.67
CA THR A 132 -5.48 -25.22 7.99
C THR A 132 -5.15 -25.85 6.64
N LYS A 133 -5.69 -27.05 6.36
CA LYS A 133 -5.32 -27.89 5.20
C LYS A 133 -5.80 -27.40 3.83
N SER A 134 -6.76 -26.48 3.70
CA SER A 134 -7.08 -25.87 2.39
C SER A 134 -7.59 -24.43 2.52
N ILE A 135 -6.75 -23.55 3.07
CA ILE A 135 -6.96 -22.09 3.01
C ILE A 135 -6.77 -21.58 1.58
N PHE A 136 -5.90 -22.23 0.82
CA PHE A 136 -5.51 -21.80 -0.52
C PHE A 136 -6.66 -21.89 -1.53
N ASP A 137 -7.34 -23.03 -1.62
CA ASP A 137 -8.42 -23.21 -2.60
C ASP A 137 -9.58 -22.29 -2.28
N ARG A 138 -9.92 -22.17 -0.99
CA ARG A 138 -10.91 -21.20 -0.51
C ARG A 138 -10.51 -19.76 -0.84
N TYR A 139 -9.25 -19.38 -0.66
CA TYR A 139 -8.79 -18.02 -0.98
C TYR A 139 -8.93 -17.68 -2.46
N ARG A 140 -8.60 -18.64 -3.34
CA ARG A 140 -8.86 -18.51 -4.77
C ARG A 140 -10.35 -18.36 -5.06
N GLU A 141 -11.19 -19.21 -4.48
CA GLU A 141 -12.65 -19.17 -4.68
C GLU A 141 -13.26 -17.83 -4.26
N GLU A 142 -12.88 -17.31 -3.09
CA GLU A 142 -13.36 -16.01 -2.60
C GLU A 142 -12.92 -14.85 -3.49
N LEU A 143 -11.68 -14.85 -3.99
CA LEU A 143 -11.20 -13.81 -4.92
C LEU A 143 -12.01 -13.76 -6.23
N CYS A 144 -12.58 -14.89 -6.66
CA CYS A 144 -13.40 -14.97 -7.87
C CYS A 144 -14.85 -14.53 -7.65
N LYS A 145 -15.30 -14.31 -6.42
CA LYS A 145 -16.69 -13.92 -6.16
C LYS A 145 -16.94 -12.48 -6.63
N PRO A 146 -18.05 -12.22 -7.35
CA PRO A 146 -18.49 -10.86 -7.64
C PRO A 146 -18.76 -10.13 -6.33
N ARG A 147 -18.27 -8.89 -6.19
CA ARG A 147 -18.56 -8.08 -5.00
C ARG A 147 -20.07 -7.86 -4.88
N GLU A 148 -20.70 -8.40 -3.84
CA GLU A 148 -21.94 -7.81 -3.35
C GLU A 148 -21.57 -6.42 -2.81
N CYS A 149 -22.00 -5.38 -3.51
CA CYS A 149 -21.76 -4.00 -3.11
C CYS A 149 -22.56 -3.68 -1.83
N LYS A 150 -22.07 -4.12 -0.67
CA LYS A 150 -22.54 -3.66 0.63
C LYS A 150 -21.87 -2.32 0.90
N VAL A 151 -22.49 -1.27 0.37
CA VAL A 151 -22.16 0.13 0.65
C VAL A 151 -22.46 0.40 2.13
N GLU A 152 -21.59 -0.07 3.01
CA GLU A 152 -21.49 0.44 4.37
C GLU A 152 -20.59 1.65 4.34
N ARG A 153 -21.22 2.80 4.61
CA ARG A 153 -20.64 4.12 4.73
C ARG A 153 -19.62 4.17 5.86
N GLU A 154 -18.43 3.64 5.62
CA GLU A 154 -17.26 4.04 6.38
C GLU A 154 -16.77 5.33 5.75
N ARG A 155 -17.18 6.46 6.34
CA ARG A 155 -16.54 7.76 6.17
C ARG A 155 -15.07 7.58 6.55
N THR A 156 -14.28 7.10 5.61
CA THR A 156 -12.83 7.11 5.68
C THR A 156 -12.41 8.56 5.68
N TYR A 157 -11.48 8.89 6.56
CA TYR A 157 -10.77 10.16 6.63
C TYR A 157 -10.23 10.56 5.25
N TYR A 158 -11.03 11.32 4.50
CA TYR A 158 -10.63 12.19 3.40
C TYR A 158 -11.57 13.42 3.43
N ALA A 159 -11.43 14.23 4.47
CA ALA A 159 -11.43 15.68 4.26
C ALA A 159 -9.96 16.00 3.99
N MET A 160 -9.52 16.57 2.88
CA MET A 160 -10.03 17.63 2.02
C MET A 160 -9.54 17.27 0.61
N ILE A 161 -10.23 17.55 -0.49
CA ILE A 161 -10.49 18.87 -1.07
C ILE A 161 -11.70 18.69 -2.00
N LYS A 162 -12.77 19.46 -1.79
CA LYS A 162 -13.81 19.65 -2.81
C LYS A 162 -13.40 20.83 -3.68
N PRO A 163 -13.35 20.70 -5.02
CA PRO A 163 -13.34 21.86 -5.89
C PRO A 163 -14.80 22.27 -6.10
N ASP A 164 -15.22 23.35 -5.45
CA ASP A 164 -16.49 23.99 -5.77
C ASP A 164 -16.22 25.25 -6.60
N LYS A 165 -16.76 25.19 -7.82
CA LYS A 165 -17.31 26.27 -8.65
C LYS A 165 -16.40 27.00 -9.64
N ASP A 166 -16.41 26.42 -10.84
CA ASP A 166 -17.02 26.98 -12.05
C ASP A 166 -16.59 28.34 -12.62
N ILE A 167 -16.02 28.19 -13.82
CA ILE A 167 -16.39 28.83 -15.10
C ILE A 167 -15.92 30.24 -15.36
N SER A 168 -14.96 30.34 -16.28
CA SER A 168 -15.09 30.96 -17.62
C SER A 168 -13.71 31.43 -18.10
N LEU A 169 -13.31 31.46 -19.36
CA LEU A 169 -13.80 31.00 -20.65
C LEU A 169 -12.54 31.11 -21.56
N VAL A 170 -12.29 30.10 -22.39
CA VAL A 170 -11.81 30.21 -23.79
C VAL A 170 -10.53 31.05 -24.06
N ARG A 171 -9.44 30.39 -24.50
CA ARG A 171 -8.91 30.46 -25.89
C ARG A 171 -7.58 29.73 -26.07
N ASN A 172 -7.63 28.71 -26.93
CA ASN A 172 -6.71 28.39 -28.03
C ASN A 172 -5.18 28.39 -27.82
N LEU A 173 -4.64 27.23 -28.23
CA LEU A 173 -3.38 27.03 -28.96
C LEU A 173 -2.06 27.25 -28.21
N GLY A 174 -1.34 26.13 -28.07
CA GLY A 174 0.08 26.09 -28.34
C GLY A 174 1.00 26.11 -27.13
N THR A 175 1.91 25.15 -27.15
CA THR A 175 3.21 25.13 -26.47
C THR A 175 3.23 24.98 -24.95
N ALA A 176 3.96 23.93 -24.55
CA ALA A 176 4.45 23.66 -23.21
C ALA A 176 4.87 24.94 -22.47
N ARG A 177 4.39 25.09 -21.23
CA ARG A 177 5.00 25.94 -20.20
C ARG A 177 4.42 25.62 -18.82
N HIS A 178 5.31 25.15 -17.95
CA HIS A 178 5.51 25.62 -16.57
C HIS A 178 4.25 26.06 -15.80
N ASN A 179 3.74 25.17 -14.95
CA ASN A 179 2.91 25.58 -13.82
C ASN A 179 3.80 25.78 -12.59
N LYS A 180 4.27 27.02 -12.41
CA LYS A 180 4.77 27.54 -11.14
C LYS A 180 3.55 27.89 -10.29
N ASP A 181 3.01 26.94 -9.53
CA ASP A 181 2.06 27.21 -8.44
C ASP A 181 1.93 25.96 -7.56
N PHE A 182 2.95 25.69 -6.74
CA PHE A 182 2.82 24.81 -5.56
C PHE A 182 3.70 25.37 -4.45
N TYR A 183 3.21 26.43 -3.80
CA TYR A 183 3.77 26.92 -2.55
C TYR A 183 2.90 26.49 -1.37
N HIS A 184 3.61 26.10 -0.31
CA HIS A 184 3.17 25.89 1.07
C HIS A 184 2.22 24.73 1.37
N CYS A 185 2.81 23.63 1.86
CA CYS A 185 2.35 22.92 3.04
C CYS A 185 3.46 21.99 3.53
N PHE A 186 4.32 22.46 4.43
CA PHE A 186 4.75 21.70 5.62
C PHE A 186 5.38 22.70 6.60
N GLY A 187 4.84 22.70 7.82
CA GLY A 187 5.22 23.59 8.89
C GLY A 187 6.65 23.35 9.39
N GLU A 188 7.14 24.40 10.02
CA GLU A 188 8.41 24.54 10.72
C GLU A 188 8.81 23.27 11.49
N LEU A 189 9.96 22.71 11.14
CA LEU A 189 10.74 21.90 12.06
C LEU A 189 11.72 22.86 12.76
N ASP A 190 11.49 23.01 14.07
CA ASP A 190 12.32 23.76 15.01
C ASP A 190 13.81 23.47 14.79
N ASN A 191 14.56 24.52 14.44
CA ASN A 191 16.01 24.54 14.48
C ASN A 191 16.45 24.83 15.91
N SER A 192 16.82 23.81 16.68
CA SER A 192 17.53 24.01 17.94
C SER A 192 18.83 23.21 18.01
N ILE A 193 19.81 23.53 17.15
CA ILE A 193 21.23 23.31 17.45
C ILE A 193 22.05 24.44 16.82
N ALA A 194 22.32 25.50 17.58
CA ALA A 194 23.48 26.37 17.41
C ALA A 194 23.71 27.18 18.69
N SER A 195 24.62 26.68 19.53
CA SER A 195 25.57 27.48 20.32
C SER A 195 26.62 26.55 20.91
#